data_AF-A0AAP7FQR6-F1
#
_entry.id   AF-A0AAP7FQR6-F1
#
_cell.length_a   1.000
_cell.length_b   1.000
_cell.length_c   1.000
_cell.angle_alpha   90.00
_cell.angle_beta   90.00
_cell.angle_gamma   90.00
#
_symmetry.space_group_name_H-M   'P 1'
#
loop_
_entity.id
_entity.type
_entity.pdbx_description
1 polymer ?
#
loop_
_entity_poly.entity_id
_entity_poly.type
_entity_poly.pdbx_seq_one_letter_code
_entity_poly.pdbx_strand_id
1 'polypeptide(L)'
;MAHRASWTCLCLLLATFSAVAGWKAELPGAQRLGSGEFTWFGLRLYTAQLWTSGPVHDWNQPFALELLYHRSLSRDTLVQASLEEMRRLNGGSITSQQRTAWAHAIEEAFVDVRPGTRITGLYLPGQGCHFYVDGKLSREIADPAFARAFFAIWLDPRARDPQLRQRLLGLAGNDRGT
;
A
#
# COMPACT_ATOMS: atom_id res chain seq x y z
N MET A 1 26.48 64.09 -15.61
CA MET A 1 27.00 63.15 -14.58
C MET A 1 25.87 62.19 -14.25
N ALA A 2 26.03 60.93 -14.64
CA ALA A 2 24.96 59.93 -14.67
C ALA A 2 24.74 59.30 -13.28
N HIS A 3 23.50 59.35 -12.78
CA HIS A 3 23.09 58.57 -11.63
C HIS A 3 22.92 57.11 -12.04
N ARG A 4 23.79 56.23 -11.54
CA ARG A 4 23.65 54.78 -11.71
C ARG A 4 22.58 54.28 -10.74
N ALA A 5 21.41 53.95 -11.27
CA ALA A 5 20.35 53.27 -10.54
C ALA A 5 20.83 51.85 -10.18
N SER A 6 20.96 51.58 -8.88
CA SER A 6 21.30 50.26 -8.35
C SER A 6 20.02 49.42 -8.32
N TRP A 7 19.85 48.52 -9.29
CA TRP A 7 18.80 47.51 -9.27
C TRP A 7 19.32 46.29 -8.50
N THR A 8 19.10 46.25 -7.19
CA THR A 8 19.22 45.01 -6.42
C THR A 8 18.00 44.14 -6.73
N CYS A 9 18.18 43.20 -7.65
CA CYS A 9 17.23 42.13 -7.92
C CYS A 9 17.26 41.16 -6.73
N LEU A 10 16.29 41.30 -5.81
CA LEU A 10 16.09 40.37 -4.72
C LEU A 10 15.44 39.10 -5.28
N CYS A 11 16.26 38.12 -5.64
CA CYS A 11 15.80 36.77 -5.96
C CYS A 11 15.22 36.11 -4.69
N LEU A 12 13.92 36.29 -4.46
CA LEU A 12 13.14 35.46 -3.54
C LEU A 12 13.16 34.01 -4.06
N LEU A 13 14.11 33.22 -3.54
CA LEU A 13 14.07 31.76 -3.62
C LEU A 13 12.86 31.29 -2.80
N LEU A 14 11.69 31.26 -3.44
CA LEU A 14 10.58 30.44 -3.01
C LEU A 14 11.04 28.99 -3.16
N ALA A 15 11.69 28.46 -2.12
CA ALA A 15 11.80 27.03 -1.95
C ALA A 15 10.36 26.51 -1.84
N THR A 16 9.82 26.00 -2.94
CA THR A 16 8.60 25.22 -2.92
C THR A 16 8.89 24.03 -2.03
N PHE A 17 8.44 24.10 -0.78
CA PHE A 17 8.34 22.93 0.07
C PHE A 17 7.24 22.08 -0.59
N SER A 18 7.64 21.25 -1.56
CA SER A 18 6.80 20.16 -2.02
C SER A 18 6.61 19.29 -0.80
N ALA A 19 5.51 19.53 -0.07
CA ALA A 19 4.98 18.55 0.86
C ALA A 19 4.88 17.27 0.03
N VAL A 20 5.70 16.28 0.36
CA VAL A 20 5.60 14.96 -0.25
C VAL A 20 4.27 14.41 0.25
N ALA A 21 3.20 14.72 -0.47
CA ALA A 21 1.84 14.25 -0.24
C ALA A 21 1.79 12.77 -0.59
N GLY A 22 2.39 11.96 0.27
CA GLY A 22 2.38 10.51 0.20
C GLY A 22 2.02 9.95 1.56
N TRP A 23 1.63 8.68 1.58
CA TRP A 23 1.12 7.97 2.76
C TRP A 23 1.94 8.12 4.04
N LYS A 24 3.26 8.39 3.95
CA LYS A 24 4.14 8.61 5.11
C LYS A 24 3.76 9.84 5.93
N ALA A 25 3.14 10.85 5.32
CA ALA A 25 2.62 12.00 6.06
C ALA A 25 1.45 11.61 6.98
N GLU A 26 0.70 10.58 6.60
CA GLU A 26 -0.47 10.06 7.34
C GLU A 26 -0.11 8.90 8.28
N LEU A 27 1.11 8.35 8.17
CA LEU A 27 1.69 7.42 9.13
C LEU A 27 3.04 7.95 9.65
N PRO A 28 3.06 9.00 10.48
CA PRO A 28 4.29 9.55 11.03
C PRO A 28 5.10 8.51 11.81
N GLY A 29 6.42 8.52 11.63
CA GLY A 29 7.31 7.57 12.30
C GLY A 29 7.25 6.14 11.78
N ALA A 30 6.58 5.90 10.63
CA ALA A 30 6.53 4.58 10.01
C ALA A 30 7.94 3.99 9.79
N GLN A 31 8.17 2.81 10.37
CA GLN A 31 9.34 1.98 10.12
C GLN A 31 8.91 0.69 9.44
N ARG A 32 9.81 0.10 8.66
CA ARG A 32 9.53 -1.17 7.98
C ARG A 32 9.58 -2.29 9.01
N LEU A 33 8.45 -2.94 9.23
CA LEU A 33 8.34 -4.13 10.08
C LEU A 33 8.92 -5.37 9.38
N GLY A 34 8.64 -5.52 8.09
CA GLY A 34 9.07 -6.68 7.33
C GLY A 34 8.91 -6.53 5.82
N SER A 35 9.50 -7.45 5.07
CA SER A 35 9.47 -7.45 3.60
C SER A 35 9.66 -8.83 3.00
N GLY A 36 9.06 -9.10 1.85
CA GLY A 36 9.31 -10.34 1.12
C GLY A 36 8.84 -10.28 -0.33
N GLU A 37 9.31 -11.23 -1.13
CA GLU A 37 8.89 -11.40 -2.52
C GLU A 37 7.66 -12.31 -2.61
N PHE A 38 6.75 -11.97 -3.52
CA PHE A 38 5.70 -12.87 -3.99
C PHE A 38 6.07 -13.41 -5.38
N THR A 39 5.99 -14.72 -5.53
CA THR A 39 6.29 -15.41 -6.79
C THR A 39 5.11 -16.26 -7.24
N TRP A 40 4.84 -16.27 -8.54
CA TRP A 40 3.81 -17.10 -9.16
C TRP A 40 4.45 -17.93 -10.29
N PHE A 41 4.34 -19.26 -10.22
CA PHE A 41 5.04 -20.19 -11.13
C PHE A 41 6.54 -19.86 -11.30
N GLY A 42 7.23 -19.53 -10.21
CA GLY A 42 8.66 -19.18 -10.20
C GLY A 42 8.99 -17.77 -10.71
N LEU A 43 8.01 -17.02 -11.21
CA LEU A 43 8.18 -15.64 -11.63
C LEU A 43 7.93 -14.69 -10.46
N ARG A 44 8.89 -13.81 -10.16
CA ARG A 44 8.72 -12.74 -9.18
C ARG A 44 7.75 -11.68 -9.69
N LEU A 45 6.62 -11.52 -9.00
CA LEU A 45 5.58 -10.55 -9.36
C LEU A 45 5.77 -9.22 -8.65
N TYR A 46 5.95 -9.23 -7.34
CA TYR A 46 6.17 -8.01 -6.55
C TYR A 46 6.99 -8.27 -5.28
N THR A 47 7.65 -7.23 -4.78
CA THR A 47 8.15 -7.15 -3.40
C THR A 47 7.06 -6.49 -2.56
N ALA A 48 6.63 -7.13 -1.48
CA ALA A 48 5.77 -6.53 -0.48
C ALA A 48 6.59 -6.03 0.72
N GLN A 49 6.20 -4.89 1.28
CA GLN A 49 6.78 -4.31 2.50
C GLN A 49 5.66 -3.84 3.43
N LEU A 50 5.76 -4.21 4.70
CA LEU A 50 4.83 -3.76 5.75
C LEU A 50 5.50 -2.70 6.61
N TRP A 51 4.80 -1.58 6.80
CA TRP A 51 5.27 -0.42 7.54
C TRP A 51 4.32 -0.11 8.69
N THR A 52 4.86 0.10 9.89
CA THR A 52 4.10 0.36 11.12
C THR A 52 4.79 1.47 11.93
N SER A 53 4.06 2.16 12.80
CA SER A 53 4.63 3.11 13.77
C SER A 53 5.07 2.45 15.09
N GLY A 54 4.85 1.14 15.24
CA GLY A 54 5.15 0.38 16.46
C GLY A 54 5.59 -1.07 16.18
N PRO A 55 6.07 -1.79 17.21
CA PRO A 55 6.75 -3.08 17.08
C PRO A 55 5.81 -4.27 16.86
N VAL A 56 4.52 -4.14 17.24
CA VAL A 56 3.52 -5.20 17.08
C VAL A 56 2.51 -4.75 16.04
N HIS A 57 2.23 -5.65 15.09
CA HIS A 57 1.14 -5.48 14.16
C HIS A 57 -0.12 -6.16 14.70
N ASP A 58 -1.14 -5.35 14.97
CA ASP A 58 -2.51 -5.79 15.08
C ASP A 58 -3.40 -4.91 14.19
N TRP A 59 -4.69 -5.22 14.15
CA TRP A 59 -5.65 -4.50 13.33
C TRP A 59 -6.23 -3.25 13.98
N ASN A 60 -5.76 -2.89 15.18
CA ASN A 60 -6.18 -1.70 15.90
C ASN A 60 -5.23 -0.52 15.64
N GLN A 61 -4.10 -0.76 14.98
CA GLN A 61 -3.11 0.25 14.61
C GLN A 61 -3.08 0.49 13.11
N PRO A 62 -2.84 1.74 12.65
CA PRO A 62 -2.64 2.01 11.25
C PRO A 62 -1.32 1.40 10.75
N PHE A 63 -1.32 0.97 9.50
CA PHE A 63 -0.14 0.42 8.84
C PHE A 63 -0.22 0.67 7.33
N ALA A 64 0.93 0.68 6.68
CA ALA A 64 1.00 0.74 5.22
C ALA A 64 1.56 -0.57 4.66
N LEU A 65 0.85 -1.14 3.69
CA LEU A 65 1.35 -2.24 2.87
C LEU A 65 1.71 -1.70 1.49
N GLU A 66 2.98 -1.82 1.13
CA GLU A 66 3.52 -1.35 -0.14
C GLU A 66 3.89 -2.53 -1.03
N LEU A 67 3.42 -2.51 -2.28
CA LEU A 67 3.72 -3.49 -3.31
C LEU A 67 4.54 -2.81 -4.42
N LEU A 68 5.79 -3.27 -4.60
CA LEU A 68 6.65 -2.88 -5.72
C LEU A 68 6.57 -3.94 -6.81
N TYR A 69 5.92 -3.63 -7.93
CA TYR A 69 5.71 -4.58 -9.01
C TYR A 69 6.97 -4.75 -9.86
N HIS A 70 7.26 -6.00 -10.23
CA HIS A 70 8.40 -6.39 -11.08
C HIS A 70 7.96 -6.83 -12.48
N ARG A 71 6.64 -6.86 -12.74
CA ARG A 71 6.01 -7.31 -13.97
C ARG A 71 4.86 -6.41 -14.33
N SER A 72 4.49 -6.41 -15.61
CA SER A 72 3.28 -5.74 -16.06
C SER A 72 2.06 -6.58 -15.75
N LEU A 73 1.02 -5.98 -15.17
CA LEU A 73 -0.28 -6.60 -14.92
C LEU A 73 -1.36 -5.56 -15.23
N SER A 74 -2.43 -5.97 -15.89
CA SER A 74 -3.56 -5.08 -16.10
C SER A 74 -4.28 -4.81 -14.79
N ARG A 75 -4.88 -3.63 -14.67
CA ARG A 75 -5.77 -3.25 -13.57
C ARG A 75 -6.85 -4.30 -13.35
N ASP A 76 -7.46 -4.79 -14.42
CA ASP A 76 -8.50 -5.81 -14.37
C ASP A 76 -7.97 -7.11 -13.73
N THR A 77 -6.73 -7.51 -14.06
CA THR A 77 -6.09 -8.68 -13.44
C THR A 77 -5.90 -8.48 -11.94
N LEU A 78 -5.47 -7.28 -11.51
CA LEU A 78 -5.32 -6.94 -10.09
C LEU A 78 -6.66 -6.96 -9.35
N VAL A 79 -7.71 -6.41 -9.96
CA VAL A 79 -9.08 -6.38 -9.41
C VAL A 79 -9.61 -7.80 -9.23
N GLN A 80 -9.55 -8.64 -10.28
CA GLN A 80 -10.06 -10.00 -10.21
C GLN A 80 -9.30 -10.85 -9.19
N ALA A 81 -7.96 -10.79 -9.20
CA ALA A 81 -7.14 -11.55 -8.24
C ALA A 81 -7.43 -11.12 -6.79
N SER A 82 -7.60 -9.83 -6.53
CA SER A 82 -7.93 -9.31 -5.20
C SER A 82 -9.31 -9.78 -4.74
N LEU A 83 -10.33 -9.71 -5.61
CA LEU A 83 -11.70 -10.15 -5.30
C LEU A 83 -11.78 -11.66 -5.03
N GLU A 84 -11.04 -12.45 -5.80
CA GLU A 84 -10.97 -13.91 -5.59
C GLU A 84 -10.41 -14.22 -4.19
N GLU A 85 -9.30 -13.58 -3.83
CA GLU A 85 -8.65 -13.85 -2.56
C GLU A 85 -9.45 -13.32 -1.36
N MET A 86 -10.06 -12.13 -1.47
CA MET A 86 -11.00 -11.63 -0.47
C MET A 86 -12.18 -12.60 -0.29
N ARG A 87 -12.75 -13.13 -1.38
CA ARG A 87 -13.85 -14.13 -1.30
C ARG A 87 -13.39 -15.39 -0.59
N ARG A 88 -12.20 -15.90 -0.92
CA ARG A 88 -11.64 -17.11 -0.32
C ARG A 88 -11.45 -16.95 1.19
N LEU A 89 -10.88 -15.84 1.64
CA LEU A 89 -10.62 -15.56 3.06
C LEU A 89 -11.89 -15.31 3.87
N ASN A 90 -12.92 -14.72 3.26
CA ASN A 90 -14.22 -14.51 3.88
C ASN A 90 -15.14 -15.75 3.84
N GLY A 91 -14.64 -16.91 3.40
CA GLY A 91 -15.44 -18.15 3.36
C GLY A 91 -16.67 -18.06 2.46
N GLY A 92 -16.63 -17.19 1.44
CA GLY A 92 -17.77 -16.97 0.54
C GLY A 92 -18.89 -16.07 1.08
N SER A 93 -18.74 -15.48 2.27
CA SER A 93 -19.75 -14.60 2.88
C SER A 93 -19.91 -13.22 2.23
N ILE A 94 -19.02 -12.84 1.30
CA ILE A 94 -19.14 -11.59 0.54
C ILE A 94 -20.36 -11.65 -0.37
N THR A 95 -21.34 -10.79 -0.09
CA THR A 95 -22.56 -10.65 -0.92
C THR A 95 -22.22 -10.17 -2.34
N SER A 96 -23.12 -10.41 -3.30
CA SER A 96 -22.94 -9.91 -4.67
C SER A 96 -22.83 -8.39 -4.72
N GLN A 97 -23.60 -7.68 -3.88
CA GLN A 97 -23.54 -6.22 -3.78
C GLN A 97 -22.17 -5.74 -3.27
N GLN A 98 -21.66 -6.34 -2.18
CA GLN A 98 -20.32 -6.01 -1.68
C GLN A 98 -19.25 -6.32 -2.72
N ARG A 99 -19.34 -7.46 -3.42
CA ARG A 99 -18.39 -7.82 -4.47
C ARG A 99 -18.34 -6.73 -5.56
N THR A 100 -19.49 -6.28 -6.05
CA THR A 100 -19.55 -5.23 -7.08
C THR A 100 -18.99 -3.90 -6.56
N ALA A 101 -19.36 -3.50 -5.34
CA ALA A 101 -18.86 -2.27 -4.74
C ALA A 101 -17.33 -2.32 -4.54
N TRP A 102 -16.80 -3.44 -4.05
CA TRP A 102 -15.38 -3.64 -3.82
C TRP A 102 -14.59 -3.75 -5.11
N ALA A 103 -15.17 -4.32 -6.18
CA ALA A 103 -14.58 -4.32 -7.51
C ALA A 103 -14.36 -2.89 -8.00
N HIS A 104 -15.42 -2.07 -7.96
CA HIS A 104 -15.37 -0.66 -8.35
C HIS A 104 -14.35 0.13 -7.52
N ALA A 105 -14.31 -0.10 -6.20
CA ALA A 105 -13.38 0.58 -5.31
C ALA A 105 -11.91 0.28 -5.68
N ILE A 106 -11.58 -0.96 -6.03
CA ILE A 106 -10.22 -1.34 -6.49
C ILE A 106 -9.96 -0.76 -7.89
N GLU A 107 -10.94 -0.83 -8.80
CA GLU A 107 -10.82 -0.28 -10.15
C GLU A 107 -10.54 1.23 -10.14
N GLU A 108 -11.15 1.99 -9.24
CA GLU A 108 -10.89 3.42 -9.09
C GLU A 108 -9.53 3.70 -8.43
N ALA A 109 -9.06 2.81 -7.55
CA ALA A 109 -7.82 3.01 -6.82
C ALA A 109 -6.57 2.61 -7.64
N PHE A 110 -6.68 1.60 -8.49
CA PHE A 110 -5.53 0.97 -9.14
C PHE A 110 -5.38 1.40 -10.60
N VAL A 111 -4.18 1.20 -11.13
CA VAL A 111 -3.82 1.42 -12.54
C VAL A 111 -3.25 0.13 -13.13
N ASP A 112 -3.07 0.10 -14.44
CA ASP A 112 -2.18 -0.87 -15.05
C ASP A 112 -0.77 -0.67 -14.49
N VAL A 113 -0.19 -1.74 -13.95
CA VAL A 113 1.15 -1.69 -13.35
C VAL A 113 2.17 -2.16 -14.38
N ARG A 114 3.37 -1.60 -14.25
CA ARG A 114 4.57 -2.00 -14.99
C ARG A 114 5.71 -2.24 -14.00
N PRO A 115 6.83 -2.87 -14.40
CA PRO A 115 7.99 -2.99 -13.53
C PRO A 115 8.40 -1.61 -12.98
N GLY A 116 8.51 -1.52 -11.65
CA GLY A 116 8.81 -0.29 -10.92
C GLY A 116 7.60 0.45 -10.35
N THR A 117 6.37 0.15 -10.80
CA THR A 117 5.15 0.75 -10.23
C THR A 117 5.00 0.36 -8.77
N ARG A 118 4.64 1.33 -7.93
CA ARG A 118 4.35 1.12 -6.51
C ARG A 118 2.88 1.38 -6.23
N ILE A 119 2.20 0.41 -5.62
CA ILE A 119 0.88 0.62 -5.01
C ILE A 119 1.05 0.48 -3.50
N THR A 120 0.65 1.49 -2.75
CA THR A 120 0.63 1.45 -1.28
C THR A 120 -0.80 1.57 -0.80
N GLY A 121 -1.26 0.63 0.03
CA GLY A 121 -2.48 0.78 0.81
C GLY A 121 -2.14 1.17 2.25
N LEU A 122 -2.68 2.30 2.72
CA LEU A 122 -2.66 2.74 4.10
C LEU A 122 -3.94 2.28 4.78
N TYR A 123 -3.85 1.32 5.71
CA TYR A 123 -4.96 0.88 6.52
C TYR A 123 -5.22 1.85 7.67
N LEU A 124 -6.47 2.28 7.82
CA LEU A 124 -6.94 3.17 8.88
C LEU A 124 -8.01 2.44 9.70
N PRO A 125 -7.67 1.95 10.91
CA PRO A 125 -8.59 1.18 11.75
C PRO A 125 -9.93 1.89 11.94
N GLY A 126 -11.02 1.17 11.70
CA GLY A 126 -12.39 1.68 11.84
C GLY A 126 -12.86 2.69 10.78
N GLN A 127 -11.97 3.14 9.87
CA GLN A 127 -12.30 4.13 8.84
C GLN A 127 -12.29 3.52 7.44
N GLY A 128 -11.31 2.67 7.12
CA GLY A 128 -11.13 2.12 5.79
C GLY A 128 -9.66 2.16 5.37
N CYS A 129 -9.39 2.66 4.17
CA CYS A 129 -8.02 2.79 3.67
C CYS A 129 -7.83 3.83 2.59
N HIS A 130 -6.60 4.31 2.46
CA HIS A 130 -6.17 5.19 1.37
C HIS A 130 -5.17 4.45 0.48
N PHE A 131 -5.32 4.58 -0.83
CA PHE A 131 -4.42 4.00 -1.82
C PHE A 131 -3.59 5.08 -2.51
N TYR A 132 -2.30 4.77 -2.69
CA TYR A 132 -1.35 5.63 -3.37
C TYR A 132 -0.69 4.86 -4.51
N VAL A 133 -0.58 5.51 -5.66
CA VAL A 133 0.16 5.01 -6.82
C VAL A 133 1.37 5.90 -7.03
N ASP A 134 2.56 5.30 -7.02
CA ASP A 134 3.86 6.00 -7.14
C ASP A 134 3.96 7.21 -6.17
N GLY A 135 3.44 7.01 -4.96
CA GLY A 135 3.47 7.99 -3.88
C GLY A 135 2.39 9.07 -3.93
N LYS A 136 1.54 9.12 -4.96
CA LYS A 136 0.42 10.06 -5.07
C LYS A 136 -0.87 9.40 -4.62
N LEU A 137 -1.68 10.12 -3.84
CA LEU A 137 -3.01 9.65 -3.45
C LEU A 137 -3.83 9.37 -4.72
N SER A 138 -4.33 8.14 -4.82
CA SER A 138 -5.17 7.66 -5.91
C SER A 138 -6.62 7.63 -5.47
N ARG A 139 -6.90 7.01 -4.32
CA ARG A 139 -8.26 6.90 -3.80
C ARG A 139 -8.32 6.74 -2.29
N GLU A 140 -9.32 7.37 -1.68
CA GLU A 140 -9.77 7.09 -0.33
C GLU A 140 -11.01 6.19 -0.38
N ILE A 141 -11.04 5.16 0.46
CA ILE A 141 -12.15 4.20 0.56
C ILE A 141 -12.58 4.13 2.02
N ALA A 142 -13.69 4.77 2.34
CA ALA A 142 -14.29 4.79 3.67
C ALA A 142 -15.17 3.53 3.93
N ASP A 143 -14.57 2.35 3.77
CA ASP A 143 -15.20 1.05 4.05
C ASP A 143 -14.24 0.19 4.89
N PRO A 144 -14.46 0.09 6.22
CA PRO A 144 -13.63 -0.72 7.11
C PRO A 144 -13.67 -2.22 6.78
N ALA A 145 -14.80 -2.72 6.27
CA ALA A 145 -14.96 -4.14 5.91
C ALA A 145 -14.16 -4.46 4.65
N PHE A 146 -14.23 -3.59 3.64
CA PHE A 146 -13.36 -3.66 2.46
C PHE A 146 -11.89 -3.65 2.86
N ALA A 147 -11.46 -2.66 3.64
CA ALA A 147 -10.07 -2.50 4.02
C ALA A 147 -9.58 -3.76 4.75
N ARG A 148 -10.36 -4.25 5.72
CA ARG A 148 -10.02 -5.48 6.45
C ARG A 148 -9.90 -6.68 5.52
N ALA A 149 -10.83 -6.87 4.58
CA ALA A 149 -10.79 -7.97 3.63
C ALA A 149 -9.59 -7.86 2.67
N PHE A 150 -9.30 -6.65 2.19
CA PHE A 150 -8.21 -6.40 1.25
C PHE A 150 -6.85 -6.68 1.87
N PHE A 151 -6.51 -6.09 3.02
CA PHE A 151 -5.21 -6.33 3.64
C PHE A 151 -5.06 -7.76 4.18
N ALA A 152 -6.17 -8.44 4.47
CA ALA A 152 -6.16 -9.85 4.89
C ALA A 152 -5.55 -10.77 3.83
N ILE A 153 -5.57 -10.39 2.54
CA ILE A 153 -4.88 -11.11 1.44
C ILE A 153 -3.42 -11.45 1.81
N TRP A 154 -2.74 -10.55 2.50
CA TRP A 154 -1.33 -10.71 2.91
C TRP A 154 -1.17 -11.07 4.39
N LEU A 155 -2.07 -10.60 5.26
CA LEU A 155 -1.84 -10.58 6.70
C LEU A 155 -2.68 -11.62 7.48
N ASP A 156 -3.73 -12.17 6.89
CA ASP A 156 -4.53 -13.24 7.50
C ASP A 156 -3.68 -14.52 7.66
N PRO A 157 -3.79 -15.27 8.77
CA PRO A 157 -3.09 -16.55 8.95
C PRO A 157 -3.32 -17.55 7.80
N ARG A 158 -4.43 -17.43 7.07
CA ARG A 158 -4.79 -18.26 5.93
C ARG A 158 -4.36 -17.67 4.59
N ALA A 159 -3.53 -16.61 4.57
CA ALA A 159 -3.00 -16.00 3.35
C ALA A 159 -2.35 -17.03 2.43
N ARG A 160 -2.44 -16.82 1.11
CA ARG A 160 -1.98 -17.79 0.10
C ARG A 160 -0.48 -18.09 0.17
N ASP A 161 0.33 -17.12 0.61
CA ASP A 161 1.77 -17.29 0.82
C ASP A 161 2.10 -17.10 2.32
N PRO A 162 2.09 -18.18 3.12
CA PRO A 162 2.39 -18.11 4.55
C PRO A 162 3.80 -17.61 4.85
N GLN A 163 4.77 -17.90 3.98
CA GLN A 163 6.15 -17.47 4.19
C GLN A 163 6.29 -15.97 3.93
N LEU A 164 5.64 -15.44 2.89
CA LEU A 164 5.57 -14.00 2.66
C LEU A 164 4.95 -13.30 3.86
N ARG A 165 3.84 -13.83 4.38
CA ARG A 165 3.20 -13.29 5.58
C ARG A 165 4.16 -13.26 6.77
N GLN A 166 4.86 -14.36 7.06
CA GLN A 166 5.84 -14.41 8.16
C GLN A 166 6.95 -13.37 7.98
N ARG A 167 7.45 -13.20 6.75
CA ARG A 167 8.46 -12.17 6.43
C ARG A 167 7.92 -10.74 6.62
N LEU A 168 6.67 -10.48 6.23
CA LEU A 168 6.02 -9.18 6.42
C LEU A 168 5.81 -8.84 7.90
N LEU A 169 5.44 -9.83 8.71
CA LEU A 169 5.21 -9.67 10.15
C LEU A 169 6.51 -9.74 10.98
N GLY A 170 7.68 -9.82 10.35
CA GLY A 170 8.97 -9.92 11.05
C GLY A 170 9.19 -11.26 11.76
N LEU A 171 8.34 -12.26 11.54
CA LEU A 171 8.37 -13.56 12.22
C LEU A 171 9.43 -14.51 11.66
N ALA A 172 9.83 -14.34 10.40
CA ALA A 172 10.81 -15.19 9.73
C ALA A 172 12.27 -15.01 10.26
N GLY A 173 12.52 -14.01 11.10
CA GLY A 173 13.84 -13.71 11.67
C GLY A 173 14.09 -14.28 13.07
N ASN A 174 13.09 -14.86 13.73
CA ASN A 174 13.20 -15.37 15.11
C ASN A 174 13.67 -16.84 15.23
N ASP A 175 13.99 -17.51 14.12
CA ASP A 175 14.47 -18.90 14.11
C ASP A 175 16.01 -19.03 14.20
N ARG A 176 16.71 -17.98 14.65
CA ARG A 176 18.15 -18.05 14.98
C ARG A 176 18.38 -17.60 16.42
N GLY A 177 18.15 -18.52 17.36
CA GLY A 177 18.33 -18.24 18.78
C GLY A 177 18.06 -19.42 19.72
N THR A 178 18.65 -20.58 19.44
CA THR A 178 19.07 -21.56 20.47
C THR A 178 20.43 -22.11 20.08
#